data_AF-A0A256Z6N2-F1
#
_entry.id   AF-A0A256Z6N2-F1
#
_cell.length_a   1.000
_cell.length_b   1.000
_cell.length_c   1.000
_cell.angle_alpha   90.00
_cell.angle_beta   90.00
_cell.angle_gamma   90.00
#
_symmetry.space_group_name_H-M   'P 1'
#
loop_
_entity.id
_entity.type
_entity.pdbx_description
1 polymer ?
#
loop_
_entity_poly.entity_id
_entity_poly.type
_entity_poly.pdbx_seq_one_letter_code
_entity_poly.pdbx_strand_id
1 'polypeptide(L)'
;MFTYEDIFAVFLLVTAFLALHLKNVTHAVISFGAMFTALSVLYFSLGAPFAAIFQLVVAAGTIAVFFLAGEMLTPKNEKPQGFRSKALAVLVAVAFSVPSIVLNLETGTSTFAHDLTFRSALWEFRALDIAAQGVVILTLALGVAMVLKERKKEER
;
A
#
# COMPACT_ATOMS: atom_id res chain seq x y z
N MET A 1 23.29 16.72 7.21
CA MET A 1 22.54 16.76 8.49
C MET A 1 21.27 15.98 8.22
N PHE A 2 21.02 14.87 8.91
CA PHE A 2 19.83 14.04 8.64
C PHE A 2 18.56 14.85 8.91
N THR A 3 17.68 14.94 7.91
CA THR A 3 16.37 15.58 8.10
C THR A 3 15.42 14.61 8.79
N TYR A 4 14.33 15.11 9.36
CA TYR A 4 13.30 14.27 9.98
C TYR A 4 12.67 13.31 8.97
N GLU A 5 12.63 13.70 7.70
CA GLU A 5 12.16 12.88 6.57
C GLU A 5 13.02 11.64 6.38
N ASP A 6 14.35 11.78 6.44
CA ASP A 6 15.29 10.65 6.32
C ASP A 6 15.04 9.59 7.41
N ILE A 7 14.74 10.04 8.63
CA ILE A 7 14.47 9.15 9.77
C ILE A 7 13.20 8.33 9.53
N PHE A 8 12.11 8.99 9.10
CA PHE A 8 10.86 8.29 8.78
C PHE A 8 10.99 7.38 7.56
N ALA A 9 11.82 7.73 6.58
CA ALA A 9 12.11 6.87 5.43
C ALA A 9 12.86 5.60 5.83
N VAL A 10 13.88 5.71 6.69
CA VAL A 10 14.58 4.54 7.23
C VAL A 10 13.64 3.69 8.08
N PHE A 11 12.82 4.31 8.93
CA PHE A 11 11.83 3.60 9.74
C PHE A 11 10.81 2.84 8.88
N LEU A 12 10.34 3.45 7.78
CA LEU A 12 9.47 2.82 6.80
C LEU A 12 10.13 1.59 6.17
N LEU A 13 11.39 1.70 5.74
CA LEU A 13 12.13 0.57 5.15
C LEU A 13 12.30 -0.59 6.14
N VAL A 14 12.65 -0.29 7.39
CA VAL A 14 12.81 -1.30 8.43
C VAL A 14 11.48 -2.01 8.71
N THR A 15 10.40 -1.27 8.88
CA THR A 15 9.06 -1.85 9.14
C THR A 15 8.53 -2.65 7.96
N ALA A 16 8.79 -2.22 6.72
CA ALA A 16 8.49 -2.99 5.51
C ALA A 16 9.26 -4.31 5.45
N PHE A 17 10.57 -4.27 5.74
CA PHE A 17 11.41 -5.47 5.78
C PHE A 17 10.94 -6.46 6.86
N LEU A 18 10.56 -5.92 8.02
CA LEU A 18 10.04 -6.69 9.16
C LEU A 18 8.70 -7.37 8.80
N ALA A 19 7.80 -6.65 8.14
CA ALA A 19 6.53 -7.20 7.67
C ALA A 19 6.72 -8.43 6.75
N LEU A 20 7.79 -8.47 5.95
CA LEU A 20 8.10 -9.59 5.05
C LEU A 20 8.79 -10.78 5.73
N HIS A 21 9.56 -10.55 6.79
CA HIS A 21 10.40 -11.59 7.41
C HIS A 21 9.76 -12.25 8.65
N LEU A 22 8.72 -11.64 9.22
CA LEU A 22 8.05 -12.15 10.40
C LEU A 22 7.23 -13.41 10.09
N LYS A 23 7.56 -14.51 10.79
CA LYS A 23 6.82 -15.78 10.71
C LYS A 23 5.43 -15.71 11.38
N ASN A 24 5.27 -14.79 12.33
CA ASN A 24 4.01 -14.56 13.03
C ASN A 24 3.22 -13.49 12.29
N VAL A 25 2.11 -13.90 11.68
CA VAL A 25 1.41 -13.03 10.73
C VAL A 25 0.75 -11.83 11.41
N THR A 26 0.30 -11.96 12.67
CA THR A 26 -0.14 -10.81 13.48
C THR A 26 0.94 -9.73 13.57
N HIS A 27 2.19 -10.11 13.83
CA HIS A 27 3.29 -9.15 13.95
C HIS A 27 3.68 -8.58 12.58
N ALA A 28 3.57 -9.39 11.52
CA ALA A 28 3.80 -8.96 10.16
C ALA A 28 2.80 -7.86 9.75
N VAL A 29 1.52 -8.06 10.06
CA VAL A 29 0.47 -7.08 9.75
C VAL A 29 0.57 -5.82 10.61
N ILE A 30 0.98 -5.92 11.88
CA ILE A 30 1.27 -4.73 12.70
C ILE A 30 2.44 -3.93 12.10
N SER A 31 3.50 -4.61 11.66
CA SER A 31 4.64 -3.96 11.00
C SER A 31 4.22 -3.30 9.68
N PHE A 32 3.31 -3.93 8.95
CA PHE A 32 2.72 -3.38 7.73
C PHE A 32 1.85 -2.13 7.99
N GLY A 33 1.06 -2.13 9.06
CA GLY A 33 0.34 -0.95 9.51
C GLY A 33 1.28 0.20 9.90
N ALA A 34 2.37 -0.11 10.63
CA ALA A 34 3.39 0.87 11.00
C ALA A 34 4.08 1.48 9.77
N MET A 35 4.35 0.67 8.74
CA MET A 35 4.88 1.13 7.46
C MET A 35 3.94 2.16 6.80
N PHE A 36 2.63 1.90 6.74
CA PHE A 36 1.67 2.85 6.16
C PHE A 36 1.54 4.14 6.97
N THR A 37 1.64 4.06 8.30
CA THR A 37 1.67 5.24 9.16
C THR A 37 2.90 6.09 8.90
N ALA A 38 4.08 5.47 8.80
CA ALA A 38 5.32 6.17 8.46
C ALA A 38 5.23 6.85 7.08
N LEU A 39 4.64 6.16 6.09
CA LEU A 39 4.42 6.72 4.76
C LEU A 39 3.50 7.93 4.78
N SER A 40 2.45 7.91 5.61
CA SER A 40 1.59 9.09 5.79
C SER A 40 2.34 10.28 6.36
N VAL A 41 3.25 10.07 7.31
CA VAL A 41 4.06 11.17 7.88
C VAL A 41 4.97 11.77 6.82
N LEU A 42 5.55 10.94 5.95
CA LEU A 42 6.32 11.41 4.80
C LEU A 42 5.47 12.23 3.84
N TYR A 43 4.24 11.81 3.54
CA TYR A 43 3.33 12.62 2.71
C TYR A 43 2.97 13.97 3.33
N PHE A 44 2.79 14.05 4.65
CA PHE A 44 2.61 15.34 5.33
C PHE A 44 3.85 16.23 5.18
N SER A 45 5.04 15.65 5.34
CA SER A 45 6.31 16.35 5.23
C SER A 45 6.54 16.91 3.82
N LEU A 46 6.14 16.16 2.80
CA LEU A 46 6.20 16.55 1.39
C LEU A 46 5.09 17.54 0.96
N GLY A 47 4.29 18.06 1.89
CA GLY A 47 3.22 19.00 1.58
C GLY A 47 2.00 18.40 0.87
N ALA A 48 1.79 17.08 0.99
CA ALA A 48 0.68 16.35 0.38
C ALA A 48 -0.36 15.88 1.43
N PRO A 49 -1.11 16.80 2.09
CA PRO A 49 -1.98 16.45 3.21
C PRO A 49 -3.16 15.56 2.82
N PHE A 50 -3.72 15.73 1.61
CA PHE A 50 -4.78 14.83 1.12
C PHE A 50 -4.27 13.39 1.00
N ALA A 51 -3.11 13.17 0.39
CA ALA A 51 -2.52 11.84 0.26
C ALA A 51 -2.21 11.22 1.63
N ALA A 52 -1.69 12.01 2.57
CA ALA A 52 -1.40 11.56 3.92
C ALA A 52 -2.64 11.05 4.66
N ILE A 53 -3.72 11.83 4.68
CA ILE A 53 -4.96 11.45 5.37
C ILE A 53 -5.58 10.20 4.74
N PHE A 54 -5.62 10.13 3.40
CA PHE A 54 -6.12 8.95 2.70
C PHE A 54 -5.26 7.71 2.98
N GLN A 55 -3.94 7.86 3.06
CA GLN A 55 -3.02 6.78 3.41
C GLN A 55 -3.33 6.23 4.81
N LEU A 56 -3.62 7.10 5.80
CA LEU A 56 -3.99 6.63 7.14
C LEU A 56 -5.36 5.96 7.17
N VAL A 57 -6.38 6.56 6.59
CA VAL A 57 -7.76 6.05 6.70
C VAL A 57 -7.95 4.79 5.87
N VAL A 58 -7.51 4.81 4.62
CA VAL A 58 -7.74 3.70 3.67
C VAL A 58 -6.67 2.63 3.83
N ALA A 59 -5.38 2.98 3.81
CA ALA A 59 -4.33 1.96 3.83
C ALA A 59 -4.09 1.40 5.23
N ALA A 60 -3.72 2.25 6.21
CA ALA A 60 -3.47 1.79 7.57
C ALA A 60 -4.77 1.38 8.30
N GLY A 61 -5.84 2.16 8.14
CA GLY A 61 -7.10 1.97 8.87
C GLY A 61 -7.99 0.88 8.30
N THR A 62 -8.08 0.73 6.98
CA THR A 62 -8.98 -0.24 6.34
C THR A 62 -8.23 -1.46 5.84
N ILE A 63 -7.26 -1.27 4.93
CA ILE A 63 -6.58 -2.37 4.26
C ILE A 63 -5.77 -3.21 5.26
N ALA A 64 -4.94 -2.60 6.10
CA ALA A 64 -4.14 -3.34 7.06
C ALA A 64 -5.00 -4.09 8.09
N VAL A 65 -6.10 -3.48 8.56
CA VAL A 65 -7.05 -4.13 9.48
C VAL A 65 -7.81 -5.27 8.79
N PHE A 66 -8.21 -5.10 7.54
CA PHE A 66 -8.86 -6.16 6.76
C PHE A 66 -7.92 -7.35 6.53
N PHE A 67 -6.64 -7.10 6.21
CA PHE A 67 -5.63 -8.15 6.15
C PHE A 67 -5.43 -8.84 7.49
N LEU A 68 -5.40 -8.08 8.59
CA LEU A 68 -5.29 -8.66 9.94
C LEU A 68 -6.47 -9.60 10.22
N ALA A 69 -7.70 -9.14 9.96
CA ALA A 69 -8.90 -9.92 10.18
C ALA A 69 -8.93 -11.17 9.29
N GLY A 70 -8.63 -11.04 8.00
CA GLY A 70 -8.60 -12.15 7.06
C GLY A 70 -7.58 -13.22 7.46
N GLU A 71 -6.41 -12.81 7.91
CA GLU A 71 -5.39 -13.73 8.40
C GLU A 71 -5.79 -14.41 9.72
N MET A 72 -6.34 -13.67 10.70
CA MET A 72 -6.78 -14.26 11.96
C MET A 72 -7.89 -15.32 11.76
N LEU A 73 -8.67 -15.19 10.69
CA LEU A 73 -9.74 -16.12 10.32
C LEU A 73 -9.26 -17.29 9.44
N THR A 74 -8.05 -17.23 8.88
CA THR A 74 -7.55 -18.25 7.96
C THR A 74 -6.68 -19.28 8.71
N PRO A 75 -6.94 -20.59 8.58
CA PRO A 75 -6.11 -21.61 9.20
C PRO A 75 -4.70 -21.62 8.61
N LYS A 76 -3.70 -21.66 9.49
CA LYS A 76 -2.28 -21.55 9.14
C LYS A 76 -1.82 -22.79 8.35
N ASN A 77 -1.70 -22.68 7.04
CA ASN A 77 -1.08 -23.70 6.20
C ASN A 77 0.38 -23.32 5.94
N GLU A 78 1.28 -23.79 6.80
CA GLU A 78 2.72 -23.59 6.62
C GLU A 78 3.25 -24.55 5.55
N LYS A 79 3.41 -24.08 4.32
CA LYS A 79 4.29 -24.73 3.35
C LYS A 79 5.69 -24.13 3.48
N PRO A 80 6.75 -24.92 3.71
CA PRO A 80 8.10 -24.39 3.80
C PRO A 80 8.50 -23.80 2.44
N GLN A 81 8.57 -22.48 2.39
CA GLN A 81 9.03 -21.76 1.21
C GLN A 81 10.55 -21.96 1.07
N GLY A 82 10.98 -22.62 0.00
CA GLY A 82 12.38 -22.97 -0.23
C GLY A 82 13.29 -21.73 -0.34
N PHE A 83 14.55 -21.87 0.08
CA PHE A 83 15.55 -20.81 0.03
C PHE A 83 15.73 -20.21 -1.39
N ARG A 84 15.55 -21.03 -2.43
CA ARG A 84 15.62 -20.62 -3.85
C ARG A 84 14.54 -19.61 -4.24
N SER A 85 13.31 -19.73 -3.72
CA SER A 85 12.24 -18.77 -4.03
C SER A 85 12.41 -17.45 -3.28
N LYS A 86 13.01 -17.46 -2.10
CA LYS A 86 13.39 -16.22 -1.39
C LYS A 86 14.51 -15.50 -2.13
N ALA A 87 15.54 -16.23 -2.57
CA ALA A 87 16.62 -15.67 -3.37
C ALA A 87 16.12 -15.12 -4.72
N LEU A 88 15.20 -15.83 -5.39
CA LEU A 88 14.58 -15.35 -6.63
C LEU A 88 13.75 -14.07 -6.40
N ALA A 89 12.97 -14.01 -5.32
CA ALA A 89 12.19 -12.82 -4.97
C ALA A 89 13.08 -11.60 -4.71
N VAL A 90 14.20 -11.78 -4.00
CA VAL A 90 15.19 -10.71 -3.79
C VAL A 90 15.85 -10.30 -5.10
N LEU A 91 16.22 -11.25 -5.97
CA LEU A 91 16.84 -10.96 -7.25
C LEU A 91 15.88 -10.17 -8.16
N VAL A 92 14.59 -10.54 -8.19
CA VAL A 92 13.55 -9.78 -8.91
C VAL A 92 13.37 -8.38 -8.30
N ALA A 93 13.33 -8.25 -6.97
CA ALA A 93 13.22 -6.95 -6.31
C ALA A 93 14.42 -6.04 -6.61
N VAL A 94 15.64 -6.59 -6.61
CA VAL A 94 16.86 -5.86 -6.98
C VAL A 94 16.81 -5.47 -8.46
N ALA A 95 16.45 -6.39 -9.35
CA ALA A 95 16.34 -6.11 -10.79
C ALA A 95 15.30 -5.00 -11.08
N PHE A 96 14.20 -4.93 -10.34
CA PHE A 96 13.21 -3.86 -10.45
C PHE A 96 13.67 -2.53 -9.82
N SER A 97 14.56 -2.57 -8.81
CA SER A 97 15.10 -1.37 -8.17
C SER A 97 16.18 -0.69 -9.01
N VAL A 98 16.96 -1.47 -9.77
CA VAL A 98 18.07 -0.96 -10.60
C VAL A 98 17.65 0.14 -11.59
N PRO A 99 16.56 0.01 -12.36
CA PRO A 99 16.09 1.08 -13.23
C PRO A 99 15.84 2.40 -12.50
N SER A 100 15.28 2.39 -11.29
CA SER A 100 15.00 3.62 -10.54
C SER A 100 16.25 4.38 -10.07
N ILE A 101 17.39 3.69 -9.93
CA ILE A 101 18.66 4.29 -9.49
C ILE A 101 19.50 4.73 -10.69
N VAL A 102 19.51 3.93 -11.76
CA VAL A 102 20.35 4.14 -12.94
C VAL A 102 19.72 5.14 -13.91
N LEU A 103 18.39 5.12 -14.05
CA LEU A 103 17.65 6.18 -14.71
C LEU A 103 17.61 7.36 -13.74
N ASN A 104 18.71 8.12 -13.67
CA ASN A 104 18.70 9.50 -13.18
C ASN A 104 17.82 10.30 -14.14
N LEU A 105 16.51 10.10 -14.01
CA LEU A 105 15.50 10.97 -14.56
C LEU A 105 15.72 12.26 -13.79
N GLU A 106 16.52 13.17 -14.35
CA GLU A 106 16.39 14.59 -14.07
C GLU A 106 14.97 14.96 -14.46
N THR A 107 14.01 14.63 -13.59
CA THR A 107 12.66 15.15 -13.67
C THR A 107 12.85 16.60 -13.31
N GLY A 108 13.10 17.44 -14.33
CA GLY A 108 13.01 18.87 -14.17
C GLY A 108 11.67 19.12 -13.49
N THR A 109 11.72 19.50 -12.22
CA THR A 109 10.55 19.83 -11.42
C THR A 109 10.02 21.12 -12.00
N SER A 110 9.34 21.00 -13.12
CA SER A 110 8.58 22.08 -13.72
C SER A 110 7.41 22.27 -12.76
N THR A 111 7.61 23.14 -11.78
CA THR A 111 6.56 23.69 -10.95
C THR A 111 5.69 24.53 -11.86
N PHE A 112 4.87 23.88 -12.68
CA PHE A 112 3.74 24.53 -13.30
C PHE A 112 2.83 24.92 -12.14
N ALA A 113 2.96 26.18 -11.71
CA ALA A 113 2.05 26.84 -10.81
C ALA A 113 0.70 26.98 -11.52
N HIS A 114 0.01 25.86 -11.70
CA HIS A 114 -1.42 25.91 -11.82
C HIS A 114 -1.94 26.19 -10.42
N ASP A 115 -2.46 27.39 -10.22
CA ASP A 115 -3.16 27.86 -9.00
C ASP A 115 -4.49 27.10 -8.76
N LEU A 116 -4.59 25.88 -9.31
CA LEU A 116 -5.75 25.01 -9.24
C LEU A 116 -5.65 24.20 -7.96
N THR A 117 -6.67 24.33 -7.11
CA THR A 117 -6.81 23.50 -5.92
C THR A 117 -6.90 22.02 -6.33
N PHE A 118 -6.29 21.12 -5.54
CA PHE A 118 -6.35 19.65 -5.77
C PHE A 118 -7.74 19.15 -6.12
N ARG A 119 -8.77 19.65 -5.41
CA ARG A 119 -10.18 19.33 -5.66
C ARG A 119 -10.61 19.65 -7.10
N SER A 120 -10.26 20.82 -7.61
CA SER A 120 -10.61 21.23 -8.97
C SER A 120 -9.89 20.35 -9.98
N ALA A 121 -8.59 20.10 -9.77
CA ALA A 121 -7.83 19.21 -10.65
C ALA A 121 -8.43 17.79 -10.69
N LEU A 122 -8.86 17.28 -9.54
CA LEU A 122 -9.45 15.96 -9.37
C LEU A 122 -10.80 15.83 -10.11
N TRP A 123 -11.71 16.80 -9.94
CA TRP A 123 -13.05 16.74 -10.52
C TRP A 123 -13.14 17.25 -11.96
N GLU A 124 -12.26 18.15 -12.37
CA GLU A 124 -12.33 18.75 -13.71
C GLU A 124 -11.59 17.90 -14.74
N PHE A 125 -10.41 17.37 -14.39
CA PHE A 125 -9.60 16.58 -15.32
C PHE A 125 -9.71 15.07 -15.11
N ARG A 126 -10.06 14.61 -13.89
CA ARG A 126 -10.01 13.19 -13.52
C ARG A 126 -11.35 12.64 -13.02
N ALA A 127 -12.45 13.39 -13.13
CA ALA A 127 -13.77 12.91 -12.69
C ALA A 127 -14.17 11.60 -13.37
N LEU A 128 -13.86 11.44 -14.66
CA LEU A 128 -14.18 10.22 -15.38
C LEU A 128 -13.40 9.02 -14.83
N ASP A 129 -12.11 9.20 -14.53
CA ASP A 129 -11.27 8.16 -13.92
C ASP A 129 -11.81 7.76 -12.53
N ILE A 130 -12.24 8.74 -11.73
CA ILE A 130 -12.78 8.49 -10.38
C ILE A 130 -14.11 7.76 -10.46
N ALA A 131 -14.98 8.14 -11.40
CA ALA A 131 -16.24 7.45 -11.63
C ALA A 131 -15.98 5.99 -12.07
N ALA A 132 -15.03 5.77 -12.97
CA ALA A 132 -14.61 4.43 -13.39
C ALA A 132 -14.05 3.60 -12.22
N GLN A 133 -13.20 4.20 -11.37
CA GLN A 133 -12.72 3.54 -10.15
C GLN A 133 -13.85 3.20 -9.18
N GLY A 134 -14.87 4.06 -9.06
CA GLY A 134 -16.07 3.77 -8.29
C GLY A 134 -16.82 2.54 -8.80
N VAL A 135 -16.94 2.37 -10.12
CA VAL A 135 -17.52 1.16 -10.72
C VAL A 135 -16.69 -0.07 -10.39
N VAL A 136 -15.36 0.01 -10.46
CA VAL A 136 -14.47 -1.11 -10.09
C VAL A 136 -14.66 -1.53 -8.62
N ILE A 137 -14.74 -0.56 -7.70
CA ILE A 137 -14.98 -0.84 -6.28
C ILE A 137 -16.36 -1.47 -6.07
N LEU A 138 -17.39 -1.00 -6.77
CA LEU A 138 -18.73 -1.59 -6.72
C LEU A 138 -18.74 -3.03 -7.22
N THR A 139 -18.08 -3.30 -8.34
CA THR A 139 -17.94 -4.66 -8.89
C THR A 139 -17.21 -5.57 -7.92
N LEU A 140 -16.13 -5.09 -7.29
CA LEU A 140 -15.40 -5.86 -6.27
C LEU A 140 -16.30 -6.18 -5.07
N ALA A 141 -17.06 -5.19 -4.56
CA ALA A 141 -17.95 -5.37 -3.42
C ALA A 141 -19.07 -6.39 -3.72
N LEU A 142 -19.70 -6.29 -4.89
CA LEU A 142 -20.72 -7.26 -5.34
C LEU A 142 -20.13 -8.66 -5.52
N GLY A 143 -18.92 -8.76 -6.09
CA GLY A 143 -18.21 -10.03 -6.25
C GLY A 143 -17.96 -10.70 -4.90
N VAL A 144 -17.43 -9.98 -3.91
CA VAL A 144 -17.22 -10.51 -2.56
C VAL A 144 -18.53 -10.92 -1.91
N ALA A 145 -19.58 -10.11 -2.01
CA ALA A 145 -20.89 -10.44 -1.44
C ALA A 145 -21.51 -11.71 -2.07
N MET A 146 -21.37 -11.88 -3.38
CA MET A 146 -21.87 -13.05 -4.09
C MET A 146 -21.12 -14.32 -3.68
N VAL A 147 -19.78 -14.27 -3.61
CA VAL A 147 -18.95 -15.39 -3.15
C VAL A 147 -19.30 -15.80 -1.72
N LEU A 148 -19.46 -14.84 -0.81
CA LEU A 148 -19.84 -15.12 0.59
C LEU A 148 -21.26 -15.70 0.69
N LYS A 149 -22.18 -15.27 -0.18
CA LYS A 149 -23.55 -15.80 -0.23
C LYS A 149 -23.58 -17.25 -0.73
N GLU A 150 -22.77 -17.60 -1.72
CA GLU A 150 -22.69 -18.97 -2.25
C GLU A 150 -22.16 -19.94 -1.21
N ARG A 151 -21.07 -19.57 -0.51
CA ARG A 151 -20.51 -20.36 0.60
C ARG A 151 -21.55 -20.69 1.67
N LYS A 152 -22.36 -19.71 2.07
CA LYS A 152 -23.43 -19.90 3.06
C LYS A 152 -24.55 -20.84 2.58
N LYS A 153 -24.74 -20.96 1.26
CA LYS A 153 -25.77 -21.85 0.68
C LYS A 153 -25.27 -23.29 0.58
N GLU A 154 -23.98 -23.52 0.36
CA GLU A 154 -23.36 -24.84 0.37
C GLU A 154 -23.30 -25.46 1.79
N GLU A 155 -23.24 -24.62 2.82
CA GLU A 155 -23.25 -25.05 4.23
C GLU A 155 -24.66 -25.36 4.79
N ARG A 156 -25.73 -25.15 4.02
CA ARG A 156 -27.13 -25.44 4.39
C ARG A 156 -27.68 -26.64 3.64
#